data_AF-A0A1A8GJK9-F1
#
_entry.id   AF-A0A1A8GJK9-F1
#
_cell.length_a   1.000
_cell.length_b   1.000
_cell.length_c   1.000
_cell.angle_alpha   90.00
_cell.angle_beta   90.00
_cell.angle_gamma   90.00
#
_symmetry.space_group_name_H-M   'P 1'
#
loop_
_entity.id
_entity.type
_entity.pdbx_description
1 polymer ?
#
loop_
_entity_poly.entity_id
_entity_poly.type
_entity_poly.pdbx_seq_one_letter_code
_entity_poly.pdbx_strand_id
1 'polypeptide(L)'
;GVNGKRSSKFKEGPVGREETNMDRTMNSDAVMDTQAVFAALYSVCEENIAFFSGGAKGTQGDAARRLVGAMKLIQEHAHSLEPVISGFAAIYHHFDFDPHIPANGYRSLVKVVRCCLLHIIHKGRYITTNRRSIFFRVAHNAGEMEAYCNALCQLRALLYLAQRLLHDNSHGNLFFQD
;
A
#
# COMPACT_ATOMS: atom_id res chain seq x y z
N GLY A 1 33.28 -48.34 -46.31
CA GLY A 1 33.56 -47.21 -45.41
C GLY A 1 32.53 -46.12 -45.62
N VAL A 2 31.84 -45.72 -44.54
CA VAL A 2 31.12 -44.44 -44.34
C VAL A 2 30.65 -44.46 -42.88
N ASN A 3 31.44 -43.93 -41.96
CA ASN A 3 31.45 -42.55 -41.46
C ASN A 3 30.18 -42.19 -40.65
N GLY A 4 30.21 -42.54 -39.36
CA GLY A 4 29.27 -42.04 -38.35
C GLY A 4 29.93 -40.95 -37.52
N LYS A 5 29.48 -39.69 -37.67
CA LYS A 5 29.75 -38.60 -36.72
C LYS A 5 28.45 -37.82 -36.51
N ARG A 6 27.74 -38.15 -35.42
CA ARG A 6 26.69 -37.30 -34.82
C ARG A 6 27.39 -36.23 -33.98
N SER A 7 27.26 -34.97 -34.39
CA SER A 7 27.69 -33.81 -33.58
C SER A 7 26.45 -33.10 -33.07
N SER A 8 26.19 -33.23 -31.76
CA SER A 8 25.17 -32.50 -31.03
C SER A 8 25.69 -31.10 -30.67
N LYS A 9 25.14 -30.06 -31.31
CA LYS A 9 25.32 -28.67 -30.84
C LYS A 9 24.27 -28.39 -29.74
N PHE A 10 24.72 -28.40 -28.48
CA PHE A 10 24.01 -27.74 -27.40
C PHE A 10 24.06 -26.22 -27.67
N LYS A 11 22.89 -25.60 -27.85
CA LYS A 11 22.73 -24.14 -27.78
C LYS A 11 22.29 -23.81 -26.36
N GLU A 12 23.22 -23.38 -25.51
CA GLU A 12 22.90 -22.64 -24.30
C GLU A 12 22.60 -21.19 -24.72
N GLY A 13 21.31 -20.85 -24.78
CA GLY A 13 20.87 -19.45 -24.85
C GLY A 13 20.60 -18.95 -23.43
N PRO A 14 20.84 -17.67 -23.11
CA PRO A 14 20.53 -17.14 -21.81
C PRO A 14 19.00 -17.13 -21.64
N VAL A 15 18.51 -17.80 -20.60
CA VAL A 15 17.12 -17.68 -20.15
C VAL A 15 16.97 -16.29 -19.53
N GLY A 16 16.72 -15.29 -20.38
CA GLY A 16 16.23 -14.01 -19.93
C GLY A 16 14.82 -14.21 -19.37
N ARG A 17 14.64 -14.07 -18.05
CA ARG A 17 13.31 -13.87 -17.48
C ARG A 17 12.76 -12.59 -18.11
N GLU A 18 11.67 -12.70 -18.85
CA GLU A 18 10.87 -11.54 -19.23
C GLU A 18 10.30 -10.92 -17.96
N GLU A 19 10.86 -9.78 -17.55
CA GLU A 19 10.29 -8.93 -16.50
C GLU A 19 8.85 -8.60 -16.88
N THR A 20 7.91 -9.03 -16.05
CA THR A 20 6.50 -8.73 -16.25
C THR A 20 6.25 -7.23 -16.03
N ASN A 21 5.22 -6.67 -16.66
CA ASN A 21 4.82 -5.27 -16.45
C ASN A 21 4.58 -4.92 -14.96
N MET A 22 4.24 -5.93 -14.14
CA MET A 22 4.07 -5.79 -12.69
C MET A 22 5.40 -5.59 -11.96
N ASP A 23 6.48 -6.25 -12.40
CA ASP A 23 7.85 -6.07 -11.90
C ASP A 23 8.41 -4.69 -12.27
N ARG A 24 8.17 -4.21 -13.50
CA ARG A 24 8.50 -2.84 -13.91
C ARG A 24 7.75 -1.77 -13.12
N THR A 25 6.49 -2.04 -12.78
CA THR A 25 5.69 -1.12 -11.95
C THR A 25 6.23 -1.06 -10.51
N MET A 26 6.87 -2.11 -10.03
CA MET A 26 7.53 -2.14 -8.71
C MET A 26 8.96 -1.59 -8.69
N ASN A 27 9.64 -1.56 -9.85
CA ASN A 27 11.02 -1.10 -9.99
C ASN A 27 11.16 0.37 -10.45
N SER A 28 10.07 1.01 -10.87
CA SER A 28 10.00 2.47 -11.05
C SER A 28 9.83 3.16 -9.69
N ASP A 29 10.80 2.93 -8.79
CA ASP A 29 11.00 3.57 -7.48
C ASP A 29 11.40 5.06 -7.63
N ALA A 30 10.81 5.78 -8.60
CA ALA A 30 10.58 7.20 -8.39
C ALA A 30 9.63 7.26 -7.20
N VAL A 31 10.12 7.80 -6.09
CA VAL A 31 9.35 8.27 -4.93
C VAL A 31 7.99 8.74 -5.44
N MET A 32 6.98 7.86 -5.42
CA MET A 32 5.60 8.30 -5.58
C MET A 32 5.46 9.35 -4.50
N ASP A 33 5.14 10.57 -4.94
CA ASP A 33 5.08 11.69 -4.05
C ASP A 33 4.13 11.32 -2.91
N THR A 34 4.71 11.08 -1.73
CA THR A 34 3.98 10.56 -0.59
C THR A 34 2.89 11.56 -0.22
N GLN A 35 3.17 12.85 -0.40
CA GLN A 35 2.21 13.93 -0.26
C GLN A 35 1.06 13.80 -1.26
N ALA A 36 1.33 13.53 -2.54
CA ALA A 36 0.28 13.31 -3.54
C ALA A 36 -0.63 12.10 -3.20
N VAL A 37 -0.07 11.02 -2.65
CA VAL A 37 -0.86 9.86 -2.21
C VAL A 37 -1.79 10.24 -1.06
N PHE A 38 -1.28 10.92 -0.03
CA PHE A 38 -2.10 11.36 1.09
C PHE A 38 -3.16 12.40 0.67
N ALA A 39 -2.79 13.37 -0.15
CA ALA A 39 -3.73 14.35 -0.70
C ALA A 39 -4.87 13.68 -1.49
N ALA A 40 -4.54 12.69 -2.34
CA ALA A 40 -5.54 11.92 -3.08
C ALA A 40 -6.47 11.12 -2.15
N LEU A 41 -5.92 10.54 -1.07
CA LEU A 41 -6.70 9.82 -0.08
C LEU A 41 -7.68 10.75 0.65
N TYR A 42 -7.21 11.89 1.16
CA TYR A 42 -8.06 12.86 1.85
C TYR A 42 -9.19 13.34 0.95
N SER A 43 -8.87 13.73 -0.28
CA SER A 43 -9.87 14.17 -1.26
C SER A 43 -10.97 13.12 -1.49
N VAL A 44 -10.59 11.85 -1.69
CA VAL A 44 -11.55 10.76 -1.92
C VAL A 44 -12.39 10.47 -0.67
N CYS A 45 -11.80 10.51 0.52
CA CYS A 45 -12.55 10.33 1.77
C CYS A 45 -13.56 11.47 1.98
N GLU A 46 -13.13 12.72 1.85
CA GLU A 46 -13.99 13.91 2.03
C GLU A 46 -15.18 13.90 1.07
N GLU A 47 -14.94 13.60 -0.21
CA GLU A 47 -16.01 13.57 -1.21
C GLU A 47 -17.06 12.50 -0.91
N ASN A 48 -16.63 11.32 -0.46
CA ASN A 48 -17.54 10.25 -0.09
C ASN A 48 -18.27 10.55 1.22
N ILE A 49 -17.58 11.11 2.23
CA ILE A 49 -18.20 11.55 3.48
C ILE A 49 -19.30 12.58 3.20
N ALA A 50 -19.01 13.60 2.39
CA ALA A 50 -19.98 14.64 2.05
C ALA A 50 -21.23 14.06 1.40
N PHE A 51 -21.08 13.12 0.46
CA PHE A 51 -22.22 12.50 -0.23
C PHE A 51 -23.07 11.61 0.70
N PHE A 52 -22.44 10.72 1.46
CA PHE A 52 -23.17 9.73 2.28
C PHE A 52 -23.68 10.29 3.61
N SER A 53 -23.21 11.45 4.04
CA SER A 53 -23.73 12.14 5.24
C SER A 53 -25.14 12.72 5.04
N GLY A 54 -25.60 12.87 3.79
CA GLY A 54 -26.88 13.51 3.42
C GLY A 54 -28.17 12.75 3.77
N GLY A 55 -28.11 11.63 4.49
CA GLY A 55 -29.28 11.02 5.12
C GLY A 55 -30.13 10.09 4.23
N ALA A 56 -29.70 8.84 4.10
CA ALA A 56 -30.60 7.74 3.74
C ALA A 56 -31.22 7.14 5.01
N LYS A 57 -32.52 6.78 4.97
CA LYS A 57 -33.23 6.10 6.08
C LYS A 57 -33.27 4.58 5.85
N GLY A 58 -33.42 3.80 6.91
CA GLY A 58 -33.48 2.32 6.82
C GLY A 58 -32.11 1.64 6.68
N THR A 59 -32.09 0.42 6.15
CA THR A 59 -30.87 -0.42 6.06
C THR A 59 -29.77 0.18 5.18
N GLN A 60 -30.13 0.88 4.10
CA GLN A 60 -29.18 1.62 3.28
C GLN A 60 -28.58 2.82 4.04
N GLY A 61 -29.35 3.44 4.94
CA GLY A 61 -28.87 4.46 5.85
C GLY A 61 -27.83 3.95 6.84
N ASP A 62 -27.99 2.73 7.34
CA ASP A 62 -27.01 2.11 8.21
C ASP A 62 -25.69 1.83 7.49
N ALA A 63 -25.75 1.21 6.31
CA ALA A 63 -24.59 0.96 5.48
C ALA A 63 -23.86 2.25 5.07
N ALA A 64 -24.60 3.31 4.75
CA ALA A 64 -24.03 4.62 4.44
C ALA A 64 -23.30 5.23 5.65
N ARG A 65 -23.88 5.16 6.86
CA ARG A 65 -23.23 5.62 8.09
C ARG A 65 -21.95 4.85 8.38
N ARG A 66 -21.96 3.53 8.21
CA ARG A 66 -20.77 2.68 8.34
C ARG A 66 -19.67 3.08 7.37
N LEU A 67 -20.02 3.29 6.11
CA LEU A 67 -19.08 3.77 5.10
C LEU A 67 -18.48 5.13 5.48
N VAL A 68 -19.29 6.08 5.95
CA VAL A 68 -18.82 7.38 6.46
C VAL A 68 -17.86 7.19 7.64
N GLY A 69 -18.21 6.31 8.60
CA GLY A 69 -17.37 5.98 9.74
C GLY A 69 -16.00 5.43 9.33
N ALA A 70 -15.98 4.46 8.42
CA ALA A 70 -14.74 3.89 7.89
C ALA A 70 -13.88 4.96 7.19
N MET A 71 -14.48 5.83 6.38
CA MET A 71 -13.74 6.91 5.70
C MET A 71 -13.11 7.89 6.70
N LYS A 72 -13.83 8.28 7.75
CA LYS A 72 -13.30 9.17 8.81
C LYS A 72 -12.14 8.51 9.55
N LEU A 73 -12.30 7.26 9.97
CA LEU A 73 -11.23 6.51 10.65
C LEU A 73 -10.00 6.33 9.76
N ILE A 74 -10.20 6.11 8.45
CA ILE A 74 -9.10 6.08 7.47
C ILE A 74 -8.37 7.43 7.45
N GLN A 75 -9.07 8.57 7.44
CA GLN A 75 -8.42 9.89 7.49
C GLN A 75 -7.61 10.08 8.77
N GLU A 76 -8.14 9.66 9.93
CA GLU A 76 -7.44 9.74 11.22
C GLU A 76 -6.16 8.88 11.22
N HIS A 77 -6.26 7.64 10.71
CA HIS A 77 -5.10 6.77 10.54
C HIS A 77 -4.09 7.37 9.57
N ALA A 78 -4.55 7.92 8.45
CA ALA A 78 -3.70 8.54 7.44
C ALA A 78 -2.93 9.75 8.00
N HIS A 79 -3.61 10.64 8.72
CA HIS A 79 -2.97 11.80 9.38
C HIS A 79 -1.90 11.38 10.38
N SER A 80 -2.14 10.28 11.10
CA SER A 80 -1.15 9.72 12.03
C SER A 80 0.04 9.06 11.31
N LEU A 81 -0.17 8.56 10.09
CA LEU A 81 0.80 7.80 9.31
C LEU A 81 1.70 8.67 8.44
N GLU A 82 1.19 9.77 7.90
CA GLU A 82 1.92 10.66 6.99
C GLU A 82 3.30 11.12 7.51
N PRO A 83 3.43 11.66 8.73
CA PRO A 83 4.74 12.04 9.26
C PRO A 83 5.65 10.82 9.50
N VAL A 84 5.08 9.68 9.89
CA VAL A 84 5.86 8.46 10.15
C VAL A 84 6.42 7.86 8.87
N ILE A 85 5.61 7.76 7.82
CA ILE A 85 6.06 7.30 6.50
C ILE A 85 7.14 8.23 5.95
N SER A 86 6.96 9.54 6.09
CA SER A 86 7.97 10.52 5.67
C SER A 86 9.28 10.34 6.43
N GLY A 87 9.22 10.13 7.74
CA GLY A 87 10.38 9.84 8.58
C GLY A 87 11.12 8.57 8.14
N PHE A 88 10.42 7.46 7.95
CA PHE A 88 11.01 6.23 7.44
C PHE A 88 11.60 6.39 6.03
N ALA A 89 10.92 7.14 5.15
CA ALA A 89 11.40 7.38 3.80
C ALA A 89 12.75 8.10 3.75
N ALA A 90 13.01 8.95 4.75
CA ALA A 90 14.27 9.66 4.88
C ALA A 90 15.43 8.80 5.40
N ILE A 91 15.17 7.64 6.02
CA ILE A 91 16.22 6.89 6.73
C ILE A 91 16.33 5.41 6.34
N TYR A 92 15.31 4.80 5.72
CA TYR A 92 15.30 3.34 5.52
C TYR A 92 16.49 2.84 4.68
N HIS A 93 17.10 3.71 3.87
CA HIS A 93 18.16 3.34 2.94
C HIS A 93 19.49 3.10 3.66
N HIS A 94 19.65 3.63 4.86
CA HIS A 94 20.80 3.33 5.72
C HIS A 94 20.80 1.88 6.23
N PHE A 95 19.67 1.18 6.12
CA PHE A 95 19.51 -0.21 6.54
C PHE A 95 19.54 -1.19 5.36
N ASP A 96 19.81 -0.71 4.15
CA ASP A 96 20.05 -1.59 3.00
C ASP A 96 21.43 -2.24 3.16
N PHE A 97 21.47 -3.57 3.08
CA PHE A 97 22.72 -4.33 3.18
C PHE A 97 23.68 -4.04 2.02
N ASP A 98 23.13 -3.88 0.82
CA ASP A 98 23.85 -3.53 -0.40
C ASP A 98 23.15 -2.32 -1.06
N PRO A 99 23.83 -1.18 -1.24
CA PRO A 99 23.28 -0.01 -1.93
C PRO A 99 22.82 -0.28 -3.37
N HIS A 100 23.34 -1.33 -4.03
CA HIS A 100 22.95 -1.75 -5.36
C HIS A 100 21.78 -2.74 -5.37
N ILE A 101 21.43 -3.31 -4.21
CA ILE A 101 20.31 -4.24 -4.03
C ILE A 101 19.46 -3.76 -2.84
N PRO A 102 18.68 -2.67 -3.01
CA PRO A 102 17.93 -2.06 -1.90
C PRO A 102 16.84 -3.00 -1.41
N ALA A 103 17.08 -3.64 -0.27
CA ALA A 103 16.20 -4.63 0.32
C ALA A 103 16.35 -4.63 1.85
N ASN A 104 15.36 -4.05 2.53
CA ASN A 104 15.23 -4.15 3.97
C ASN A 104 13.76 -4.14 4.43
N GLY A 105 13.53 -4.58 5.67
CA GLY A 105 12.19 -4.70 6.25
C GLY A 105 11.42 -3.37 6.33
N TYR A 106 12.10 -2.25 6.59
CA TYR A 106 11.46 -0.93 6.63
C TYR A 106 11.00 -0.47 5.24
N ARG A 107 11.81 -0.71 4.21
CA ARG A 107 11.45 -0.42 2.81
C ARG A 107 10.21 -1.19 2.40
N SER A 108 10.17 -2.49 2.71
CA SER A 108 9.00 -3.35 2.48
C SER A 108 7.77 -2.89 3.26
N LEU A 109 7.91 -2.56 4.54
CA LEU A 109 6.80 -2.09 5.38
C LEU A 109 6.19 -0.79 4.81
N VAL A 110 7.02 0.18 4.45
CA VAL A 110 6.55 1.42 3.81
C VAL A 110 5.87 1.13 2.46
N LYS A 111 6.41 0.22 1.64
CA LYS A 111 5.78 -0.19 0.37
C LYS A 111 4.39 -0.82 0.61
N VAL A 112 4.24 -1.68 1.63
CA VAL A 112 2.94 -2.29 1.96
C VAL A 112 1.94 -1.25 2.44
N VAL A 113 2.35 -0.29 3.28
CA VAL A 113 1.45 0.80 3.72
C VAL A 113 0.99 1.63 2.53
N ARG A 114 1.91 2.04 1.65
CA ARG A 114 1.57 2.77 0.41
C ARG A 114 0.61 1.97 -0.48
N CYS A 115 0.85 0.67 -0.63
CA CYS A 115 -0.04 -0.22 -1.38
C CYS A 115 -1.47 -0.22 -0.79
N CYS A 116 -1.60 -0.33 0.53
CA CYS A 116 -2.89 -0.26 1.22
C CYS A 116 -3.60 1.09 0.95
N LEU A 117 -2.90 2.21 1.05
CA LEU A 117 -3.44 3.55 0.76
C LEU A 117 -3.94 3.66 -0.68
N LEU A 118 -3.15 3.16 -1.65
CA LEU A 118 -3.54 3.16 -3.07
C LEU A 118 -4.79 2.30 -3.33
N HIS A 119 -4.91 1.15 -2.68
CA HIS A 119 -6.12 0.33 -2.76
C HIS A 119 -7.35 1.05 -2.19
N ILE A 120 -7.19 1.75 -1.06
CA ILE A 120 -8.26 2.58 -0.49
C ILE A 120 -8.67 3.68 -1.46
N ILE A 121 -7.71 4.40 -2.05
CA ILE A 121 -7.97 5.46 -3.05
C ILE A 121 -8.73 4.89 -4.25
N HIS A 122 -8.27 3.77 -4.81
CA HIS A 122 -8.94 3.11 -5.93
C HIS A 122 -10.36 2.71 -5.58
N LYS A 123 -10.56 2.12 -4.39
CA LYS A 123 -11.90 1.72 -3.94
C LYS A 123 -12.80 2.91 -3.69
N GLY A 124 -12.30 3.96 -3.06
CA GLY A 124 -13.05 5.19 -2.81
C GLY A 124 -13.43 5.91 -4.11
N ARG A 125 -12.54 5.95 -5.11
CA ARG A 125 -12.87 6.46 -6.46
C ARG A 125 -13.94 5.61 -7.15
N TYR A 126 -13.86 4.29 -7.05
CA TYR A 126 -14.92 3.41 -7.54
C TYR A 126 -16.27 3.75 -6.88
N ILE A 127 -16.30 3.94 -5.56
CA ILE A 127 -17.51 4.35 -4.84
C ILE A 127 -18.01 5.70 -5.37
N THR A 128 -17.14 6.72 -5.46
CA THR A 128 -17.47 8.04 -6.00
C THR A 128 -18.18 7.96 -7.35
N THR A 129 -17.61 7.19 -8.29
CA THR A 129 -18.15 7.07 -9.65
C THR A 129 -19.47 6.31 -9.68
N ASN A 130 -19.64 5.30 -8.83
CA ASN A 130 -20.75 4.35 -8.93
C ASN A 130 -21.89 4.62 -7.93
N ARG A 131 -21.72 5.50 -6.94
CA ARG A 131 -22.66 5.72 -5.82
C ARG A 131 -24.11 6.08 -6.20
N ARG A 132 -24.35 6.53 -7.44
CA ARG A 132 -25.70 6.86 -7.96
C ARG A 132 -26.31 5.75 -8.83
N SER A 133 -25.55 4.70 -9.11
CA SER A 133 -26.03 3.56 -9.89
C SER A 133 -27.06 2.74 -9.11
N ILE A 134 -28.10 2.26 -9.78
CA ILE A 134 -29.10 1.35 -9.20
C ILE A 134 -28.49 0.01 -8.76
N PHE A 135 -27.34 -0.37 -9.33
CA PHE A 135 -26.61 -1.58 -8.96
C PHE A 135 -25.59 -1.35 -7.83
N PHE A 136 -25.50 -0.12 -7.30
CA PHE A 136 -24.54 0.21 -6.26
C PHE A 136 -24.91 -0.44 -4.93
N ARG A 137 -24.02 -1.30 -4.44
CA ARG A 137 -24.21 -2.05 -3.19
C ARG A 137 -23.50 -1.33 -2.04
N VAL A 138 -24.18 -0.37 -1.40
CA VAL A 138 -23.60 0.42 -0.31
C VAL A 138 -23.03 -0.46 0.81
N ALA A 139 -23.79 -1.49 1.24
CA ALA A 139 -23.37 -2.38 2.33
C ALA A 139 -22.10 -3.19 2.01
N HIS A 140 -21.95 -3.65 0.77
CA HIS A 140 -20.76 -4.39 0.35
C HIS A 140 -19.52 -3.48 0.33
N ASN A 141 -19.67 -2.28 -0.24
CA ASN A 141 -18.59 -1.29 -0.30
C ASN A 141 -18.18 -0.78 1.09
N ALA A 142 -19.14 -0.65 2.01
CA ALA A 142 -18.86 -0.35 3.42
C ALA A 142 -17.99 -1.44 4.05
N GLY A 143 -18.34 -2.72 3.87
CA GLY A 143 -17.56 -3.84 4.38
C GLY A 143 -16.13 -3.91 3.84
N GLU A 144 -15.93 -3.66 2.55
CA GLU A 144 -14.59 -3.57 1.97
C GLU A 144 -13.80 -2.39 2.53
N MET A 145 -14.42 -1.22 2.70
CA MET A 145 -13.74 -0.04 3.25
C MET A 145 -13.35 -0.24 4.73
N GLU A 146 -14.21 -0.89 5.52
CA GLU A 146 -13.89 -1.28 6.89
C GLU A 146 -12.73 -2.28 6.96
N ALA A 147 -12.70 -3.25 6.05
CA ALA A 147 -11.58 -4.20 5.96
C ALA A 147 -10.26 -3.49 5.66
N TYR A 148 -10.25 -2.54 4.72
CA TYR A 148 -9.08 -1.71 4.47
C TYR A 148 -8.72 -0.82 5.67
N CYS A 149 -9.70 -0.23 6.35
CA CYS A 149 -9.48 0.54 7.57
C CYS A 149 -8.79 -0.29 8.65
N ASN A 150 -9.25 -1.53 8.86
CA ASN A 150 -8.65 -2.46 9.83
C ASN A 150 -7.21 -2.83 9.44
N ALA A 151 -6.96 -3.11 8.17
CA ALA A 151 -5.61 -3.36 7.67
C ALA A 151 -4.69 -2.15 7.91
N LEU A 152 -5.18 -0.93 7.61
CA LEU A 152 -4.42 0.30 7.82
C LEU A 152 -4.12 0.54 9.31
N CYS A 153 -5.06 0.23 10.21
CA CYS A 153 -4.85 0.29 11.65
C CYS A 153 -3.72 -0.65 12.11
N GLN A 154 -3.71 -1.90 11.62
CA GLN A 154 -2.66 -2.86 11.93
C GLN A 154 -1.30 -2.44 11.36
N LEU A 155 -1.26 -1.92 10.13
CA LEU A 155 -0.04 -1.41 9.52
C LEU A 155 0.53 -0.21 10.28
N ARG A 156 -0.33 0.66 10.82
CA ARG A 156 0.08 1.75 11.72
C ARG A 156 0.72 1.23 13.00
N ALA A 157 0.14 0.20 13.63
CA ALA A 157 0.73 -0.43 14.80
C ALA A 157 2.13 -1.02 14.50
N LEU A 158 2.28 -1.68 13.35
CA LEU A 158 3.58 -2.19 12.89
C LEU A 158 4.61 -1.08 12.66
N LEU A 159 4.20 0.04 12.07
CA LEU A 159 5.09 1.19 11.87
C LEU A 159 5.53 1.83 13.19
N TYR A 160 4.63 1.93 14.18
CA TYR A 160 4.99 2.43 15.51
C TYR A 160 5.94 1.49 16.24
N LEU A 161 5.73 0.18 16.11
CA LEU A 161 6.68 -0.81 16.63
C LEU A 161 8.05 -0.65 15.96
N ALA A 162 8.08 -0.55 14.62
CA ALA A 162 9.31 -0.32 13.86
C ALA A 162 10.02 0.97 14.30
N GLN A 163 9.27 2.05 14.54
CA GLN A 163 9.84 3.33 14.97
C GLN A 163 10.45 3.22 16.37
N ARG A 164 9.78 2.49 17.27
CA ARG A 164 10.31 2.22 18.60
C ARG A 164 11.59 1.37 18.54
N LEU A 165 11.63 0.35 17.69
CA LEU A 165 12.85 -0.44 17.47
C LEU A 165 14.00 0.44 16.94
N LEU A 166 13.74 1.41 16.08
CA LEU A 166 14.77 2.35 15.62
C LEU A 166 15.30 3.26 16.73
N HIS A 167 14.43 3.72 17.62
CA HIS A 167 14.83 4.61 18.72
C HIS A 167 15.58 3.87 19.84
N ASP A 168 15.15 2.65 20.15
CA ASP A 168 15.68 1.87 21.28
C ASP A 168 17.01 1.16 20.94
N ASN A 169 17.48 1.25 19.69
CA ASN A 169 18.77 0.70 19.26
C ASN A 169 19.79 1.81 18.95
N SER A 170 21.06 1.56 19.29
CA SER A 170 22.18 2.44 18.91
C SER A 170 22.31 2.53 17.38
N HIS A 171 22.68 3.70 16.86
CA HIS A 171 22.79 3.94 15.41
C HIS A 171 23.53 2.81 14.68
N GLY A 172 22.84 2.14 13.75
CA GLY A 172 23.41 1.04 12.93
C GLY A 172 23.25 -0.36 13.50
N ASN A 173 22.78 -0.53 14.74
CA ASN A 173 22.46 -1.84 15.31
C ASN A 173 20.99 -2.19 15.06
N LEU A 174 20.76 -3.34 14.43
CA LEU A 174 19.40 -3.88 14.18
C LEU A 174 18.85 -4.66 15.39
N PHE A 175 19.72 -5.04 16.33
CA PHE A 175 19.40 -5.85 17.49
C PHE A 175 19.93 -5.20 18.77
N PHE A 176 19.24 -5.44 19.88
CA PHE A 176 19.71 -5.04 21.20
C PHE A 176 21.06 -5.70 21.48
N GLN A 177 22.00 -4.93 22.02
CA GLN A 177 23.22 -5.49 22.60
C GLN A 177 22.86 -5.95 24.03
N ASP A 178 23.09 -7.23 24.33
CA ASP A 178 22.87 -7.85 25.64
C ASP A 178 23.66 -7.14 26.77
#